data_AF-W4PKZ7-F1
#
_entry.id   AF-W4PKZ7-F1
#
_cell.length_a   1.000
_cell.length_b   1.000
_cell.length_c   1.000
_cell.angle_alpha   90.00
_cell.angle_beta   90.00
_cell.angle_gamma   90.00
#
_symmetry.space_group_name_H-M   'P 1'
#
loop_
_entity.id
_entity.type
_entity.pdbx_description
1 polymer ?
#
loop_
_entity_poly.entity_id
_entity_poly.type
_entity_poly.pdbx_seq_one_letter_code
_entity_poly.pdbx_strand_id
1 'polypeptide(L)'
;MRRLVFVKTFLLGIISLLCVIGCQNQADQDIGKPAATMTSAQSNVEEGTDFRSISQTKLNRRPTTSERLFLESTFPNLNVNDIWVTDEQTTQYNYVPYLMRITRQWINPRSELTDFQRQYKNAKSWYAALYNCNVIPRFVYNANVDGWGKSLSNMTHGRVVYSGITWESKLGQYLRITHSRKGLSGNNYGDVLTSFEKTNRYYRGMKNVAQHSRMDNTPLSAQQLSKIRDLISLVDKQTQIAFEITFSNWKKEWLSSPQTIISSDTNDAKKLDSYINLKSMGKAIIPLVVGKLVEEDNFFALVLYDDLQQNENEKISYKQTVDKDWLFEGEQSRARRTVKLWLASQKG
;
A
#
# COMPACT_ATOMS: atom_id res chain seq x y z
N MET A 1 -41.99 -50.56 -20.22
CA MET A 1 -41.06 -50.35 -21.36
C MET A 1 -41.76 -49.46 -22.39
N ARG A 2 -41.03 -48.62 -23.15
CA ARG A 2 -41.54 -47.72 -24.23
C ARG A 2 -42.54 -46.63 -23.73
N ARG A 3 -42.75 -45.50 -24.39
CA ARG A 3 -41.84 -44.51 -25.06
C ARG A 3 -42.75 -43.34 -25.56
N LEU A 4 -42.45 -42.09 -25.20
CA LEU A 4 -42.89 -40.84 -25.90
C LEU A 4 -44.44 -40.61 -25.95
N VAL A 5 -45.02 -39.42 -26.28
CA VAL A 5 -44.47 -38.11 -26.70
C VAL A 5 -45.35 -36.93 -26.17
N PHE A 6 -44.85 -35.70 -26.31
CA PHE A 6 -45.46 -34.36 -26.10
C PHE A 6 -46.97 -34.19 -26.36
N VAL A 7 -47.59 -33.12 -25.79
CA VAL A 7 -48.24 -32.01 -26.57
C VAL A 7 -48.67 -30.77 -25.72
N LYS A 8 -48.18 -29.57 -26.14
CA LYS A 8 -48.78 -28.20 -26.14
C LYS A 8 -49.38 -27.46 -24.90
N THR A 9 -48.98 -26.18 -24.78
CA THR A 9 -49.81 -24.94 -24.52
C THR A 9 -50.37 -24.69 -23.08
N PHE A 10 -50.78 -23.48 -22.64
CA PHE A 10 -50.99 -22.16 -23.31
C PHE A 10 -50.99 -20.93 -22.33
N LEU A 11 -50.65 -19.72 -22.84
CA LEU A 11 -51.24 -18.37 -22.56
C LEU A 11 -51.16 -17.70 -21.15
N LEU A 12 -51.31 -16.36 -20.96
CA LEU A 12 -51.45 -15.15 -21.83
C LEU A 12 -50.97 -13.85 -21.12
N GLY A 13 -50.61 -12.78 -21.87
CA GLY A 13 -50.59 -11.35 -21.46
C GLY A 13 -49.22 -10.68 -21.68
N ILE A 14 -48.96 -9.75 -22.62
CA ILE A 14 -49.77 -8.72 -23.35
C ILE A 14 -50.36 -7.70 -22.35
N ILE A 15 -50.11 -6.38 -22.38
CA ILE A 15 -50.19 -5.30 -23.43
C ILE A 15 -49.10 -4.23 -23.11
N SER A 16 -48.54 -3.36 -23.97
CA SER A 16 -48.26 -3.17 -25.44
C SER A 16 -47.34 -1.89 -25.53
N LEU A 17 -47.03 -1.15 -26.61
CA LEU A 17 -47.39 -1.09 -28.05
C LEU A 17 -46.18 -0.47 -28.85
N LEU A 18 -46.39 -0.04 -30.11
CA LEU A 18 -45.42 0.54 -31.05
C LEU A 18 -45.69 2.03 -31.38
N CYS A 19 -44.71 2.72 -32.01
CA CYS A 19 -44.91 3.43 -33.30
C CYS A 19 -43.58 3.84 -33.99
N VAL A 20 -43.57 4.01 -35.33
CA VAL A 20 -42.36 4.19 -36.18
C VAL A 20 -42.70 4.96 -37.49
N ILE A 21 -41.69 5.51 -38.20
CA ILE A 21 -41.71 6.08 -39.60
C ILE A 21 -42.24 7.54 -39.68
N GLY A 22 -41.69 8.48 -40.48
CA GLY A 22 -40.47 8.49 -41.35
C GLY A 22 -40.42 9.68 -42.35
N CYS A 23 -39.58 9.56 -43.41
CA CYS A 23 -39.50 10.35 -44.68
C CYS A 23 -38.57 11.61 -44.83
N GLN A 24 -37.39 11.36 -45.44
CA GLN A 24 -36.67 12.05 -46.55
C GLN A 24 -36.92 13.53 -46.96
N ASN A 25 -35.82 14.28 -47.24
CA ASN A 25 -35.44 14.73 -48.62
C ASN A 25 -33.97 15.26 -48.70
N GLN A 26 -33.56 15.91 -49.81
CA GLN A 26 -32.26 15.70 -50.48
C GLN A 26 -31.47 16.98 -50.89
N ALA A 27 -30.21 16.82 -51.35
CA ALA A 27 -29.32 17.76 -52.08
C ALA A 27 -28.48 18.76 -51.21
N ASP A 28 -27.22 19.15 -51.53
CA ASP A 28 -26.26 18.71 -52.57
C ASP A 28 -24.76 19.15 -52.30
N GLN A 29 -23.83 18.72 -53.18
CA GLN A 29 -22.45 19.24 -53.47
C GLN A 29 -21.24 18.99 -52.53
N ASP A 30 -20.62 17.81 -52.68
CA ASP A 30 -19.25 17.47 -53.16
C ASP A 30 -17.97 18.36 -52.96
N ILE A 31 -16.80 17.72 -53.25
CA ILE A 31 -15.42 18.19 -53.49
C ILE A 31 -14.46 18.23 -52.26
N GLY A 32 -13.50 17.28 -52.20
CA GLY A 32 -12.47 17.29 -51.12
C GLY A 32 -11.48 16.11 -50.97
N LYS A 33 -11.03 15.43 -52.03
CA LYS A 33 -9.91 14.43 -52.00
C LYS A 33 -8.90 14.76 -53.12
N PRO A 34 -7.57 14.62 -52.92
CA PRO A 34 -6.87 13.31 -52.86
C PRO A 34 -5.69 13.30 -51.84
N ALA A 35 -4.84 12.29 -51.68
CA ALA A 35 -4.89 10.83 -51.89
C ALA A 35 -3.86 10.18 -50.93
N ALA A 36 -4.00 8.89 -50.64
CA ALA A 36 -3.00 8.14 -49.87
C ALA A 36 -2.02 7.41 -50.81
N THR A 37 -0.72 7.54 -50.55
CA THR A 37 0.34 6.78 -51.24
C THR A 37 1.02 5.87 -50.21
N MET A 38 0.99 4.55 -50.45
CA MET A 38 1.75 3.60 -49.64
C MET A 38 3.18 3.47 -50.17
N THR A 39 4.16 3.51 -49.28
CA THR A 39 5.53 3.07 -49.56
C THR A 39 6.06 2.21 -48.41
N SER A 40 6.96 1.29 -48.73
CA SER A 40 7.36 0.14 -47.92
C SER A 40 8.04 0.44 -46.58
N ALA A 41 7.80 -0.48 -45.64
CA ALA A 41 8.41 -0.63 -44.33
C ALA A 41 9.95 -0.41 -44.25
N GLN A 42 10.38 0.10 -43.10
CA GLN A 42 11.63 -0.31 -42.46
C GLN A 42 11.43 -0.38 -40.93
N SER A 43 12.15 -1.28 -40.27
CA SER A 43 11.89 -1.66 -38.88
C SER A 43 12.57 -0.75 -37.86
N ASN A 44 11.82 -0.29 -36.86
CA ASN A 44 12.34 0.05 -35.55
C ASN A 44 11.38 -0.47 -34.47
N VAL A 45 11.91 -1.23 -33.52
CA VAL A 45 11.13 -1.78 -32.39
C VAL A 45 11.27 -0.81 -31.22
N GLU A 46 10.32 0.12 -31.08
CA GLU A 46 10.19 0.90 -29.85
C GLU A 46 9.58 0.02 -28.75
N GLU A 47 10.46 -0.65 -28.02
CA GLU A 47 10.11 -1.43 -26.82
C GLU A 47 9.59 -0.48 -25.73
N GLY A 48 8.27 -0.27 -25.71
CA GLY A 48 7.63 0.81 -24.96
C GLY A 48 7.87 0.76 -23.43
N THR A 49 8.78 1.61 -22.94
CA THR A 49 8.86 1.97 -21.52
C THR A 49 7.74 2.97 -21.16
N ASP A 50 6.49 2.52 -21.25
CA ASP A 50 5.32 3.31 -20.87
C ASP A 50 5.20 3.40 -19.33
N PHE A 51 6.18 4.08 -18.72
CA PHE A 51 5.99 4.77 -17.44
C PHE A 51 5.06 5.96 -17.68
N ARG A 52 3.82 5.65 -18.05
CA ARG A 52 2.79 6.63 -18.39
C ARG A 52 2.73 7.64 -17.27
N SER A 53 3.02 8.90 -17.58
CA SER A 53 2.98 9.97 -16.60
C SER A 53 1.54 10.13 -16.13
N ILE A 54 1.18 9.44 -15.04
CA ILE A 54 -0.11 9.61 -14.39
C ILE A 54 -0.16 11.08 -13.99
N SER A 55 -0.95 11.85 -14.71
CA SER A 55 -1.31 13.21 -14.32
C SER A 55 -2.26 13.09 -13.13
N GLN A 56 -1.70 12.72 -11.98
CA GLN A 56 -2.25 13.08 -10.71
C GLN A 56 -2.29 14.60 -10.73
N THR A 57 -3.48 15.17 -10.93
CA THR A 57 -3.76 16.55 -10.58
C THR A 57 -3.21 16.75 -9.18
N LYS A 58 -2.20 17.62 -9.04
CA LYS A 58 -1.55 17.85 -7.74
C LYS A 58 -2.62 18.36 -6.78
N LEU A 59 -3.12 17.48 -5.92
CA LEU A 59 -3.89 17.90 -4.77
C LEU A 59 -3.03 18.88 -4.00
N ASN A 60 -3.57 20.06 -3.74
CA ASN A 60 -2.89 21.11 -3.03
C ASN A 60 -3.96 21.97 -2.34
N ARG A 61 -4.57 21.41 -1.29
CA ARG A 61 -5.64 22.06 -0.52
C ARG A 61 -5.11 22.53 0.83
N ARG A 62 -5.82 23.45 1.48
CA ARG A 62 -5.60 23.72 2.91
C ARG A 62 -6.20 22.58 3.76
N PRO A 63 -5.69 22.33 4.97
CA PRO A 63 -6.31 21.36 5.86
C PRO A 63 -7.66 21.86 6.35
N THR A 64 -8.59 20.94 6.61
CA THR A 64 -9.89 21.24 7.23
C THR A 64 -9.71 21.70 8.68
N THR A 65 -10.76 22.21 9.33
CA THR A 65 -10.68 22.60 10.75
C THR A 65 -10.32 21.42 11.66
N SER A 66 -10.91 20.24 11.45
CA SER A 66 -10.58 19.03 12.22
C SER A 66 -9.14 18.57 12.00
N GLU A 67 -8.64 18.66 10.75
CA GLU A 67 -7.24 18.34 10.43
C GLU A 67 -6.27 19.33 11.08
N ARG A 68 -6.56 20.64 11.07
CA ARG A 68 -5.73 21.64 11.76
C ARG A 68 -5.64 21.35 13.25
N LEU A 69 -6.77 21.15 13.94
CA LEU A 69 -6.80 20.85 15.38
C LEU A 69 -6.02 19.57 15.74
N PHE A 70 -6.12 18.53 14.90
CA PHE A 70 -5.33 17.31 15.06
C PHE A 70 -3.83 17.57 14.85
N LEU A 71 -3.46 18.34 13.83
CA LEU A 71 -2.06 18.63 13.50
C LEU A 71 -1.40 19.58 14.52
N GLU A 72 -2.11 20.59 15.02
CA GLU A 72 -1.65 21.50 16.09
C GLU A 72 -1.38 20.74 17.40
N SER A 73 -2.31 19.90 17.82
CA SER A 73 -2.17 19.08 19.05
C SER A 73 -1.12 17.96 18.91
N THR A 74 -0.92 17.43 17.71
CA THR A 74 0.07 16.36 17.45
C THR A 74 1.49 16.90 17.24
N PHE A 75 1.64 18.09 16.65
CA PHE A 75 2.93 18.67 16.26
C PHE A 75 3.08 20.13 16.75
N PRO A 76 3.49 20.37 18.01
CA PRO A 76 3.56 21.72 18.59
C PRO A 76 4.49 22.72 17.87
N ASN A 77 5.40 22.25 17.02
CA ASN A 77 6.30 23.08 16.21
C ASN A 77 5.75 23.41 14.80
N LEU A 78 4.53 22.95 14.47
CA LEU A 78 3.96 23.05 13.13
C LEU A 78 3.09 24.30 12.97
N ASN A 79 3.53 25.25 12.16
CA ASN A 79 2.67 26.34 11.70
C ASN A 79 1.64 25.82 10.69
N VAL A 80 0.48 25.33 11.15
CA VAL A 80 -0.58 24.77 10.29
C VAL A 80 -1.24 25.80 9.35
N ASN A 81 -0.94 27.09 9.50
CA ASN A 81 -1.37 28.12 8.55
C ASN A 81 -0.44 28.19 7.31
N ASP A 82 0.76 27.61 7.39
CA ASP A 82 1.76 27.53 6.32
C ASP A 82 1.97 26.10 5.80
N ILE A 83 0.94 25.26 5.92
CA ILE A 83 0.92 23.91 5.31
C ILE A 83 -0.13 23.78 4.21
N TRP A 84 0.15 22.85 3.30
CA TRP A 84 -0.74 22.35 2.27
C TRP A 84 -0.87 20.84 2.41
N VAL A 85 -2.07 20.32 2.22
CA VAL A 85 -2.33 18.89 2.04
C VAL A 85 -2.09 18.54 0.58
N THR A 86 -1.14 17.65 0.34
CA THR A 86 -0.68 17.22 -0.98
C THR A 86 -1.08 15.80 -1.34
N ASP A 87 -1.63 15.03 -0.41
CA ASP A 87 -2.33 13.76 -0.61
C ASP A 87 -3.26 13.47 0.57
N GLU A 88 -4.31 12.68 0.32
CA GLU A 88 -5.31 12.32 1.32
C GLU A 88 -4.83 11.18 2.27
N GLN A 89 -5.63 10.92 3.30
CA GLN A 89 -5.47 9.74 4.15
C GLN A 89 -5.63 8.45 3.31
N THR A 90 -4.67 7.54 3.42
CA THR A 90 -4.65 6.26 2.71
C THR A 90 -3.73 5.24 3.40
N THR A 91 -4.23 4.01 3.50
CA THR A 91 -3.55 2.77 3.94
C THR A 91 -2.54 2.24 2.92
N GLN A 92 -2.65 2.64 1.65
CA GLN A 92 -1.89 2.02 0.54
C GLN A 92 -0.38 2.24 0.66
N TYR A 93 0.06 3.34 1.27
CA TYR A 93 1.49 3.68 1.40
C TYR A 93 1.80 4.62 2.57
N ASN A 94 2.98 4.45 3.14
CA ASN A 94 3.62 5.32 4.15
C ASN A 94 4.82 6.09 3.55
N TYR A 95 5.70 6.66 4.37
CA TYR A 95 6.78 7.54 3.88
C TYR A 95 7.91 6.82 3.08
N VAL A 96 8.39 5.62 3.46
CA VAL A 96 9.52 4.94 2.78
C VAL A 96 9.18 4.77 1.29
N PRO A 97 8.03 4.15 0.97
CA PRO A 97 7.55 3.98 -0.39
C PRO A 97 7.37 5.33 -1.08
N TYR A 98 6.69 6.30 -0.43
CA TYR A 98 6.45 7.62 -1.02
C TYR A 98 7.73 8.30 -1.50
N LEU A 99 8.75 8.33 -0.64
CA LEU A 99 10.02 8.98 -0.92
C LEU A 99 10.79 8.29 -2.05
N MET A 100 10.60 6.98 -2.20
CA MET A 100 11.08 6.16 -3.30
C MET A 100 10.22 6.26 -4.58
N ARG A 101 9.12 7.02 -4.54
CA ARG A 101 8.05 7.15 -5.56
C ARG A 101 7.22 5.87 -5.80
N ILE A 102 7.05 5.08 -4.75
CA ILE A 102 6.20 3.89 -4.69
C ILE A 102 4.96 4.27 -3.88
N THR A 103 3.77 4.30 -4.49
CA THR A 103 2.53 4.76 -3.83
C THR A 103 1.48 3.65 -3.66
N ARG A 104 1.92 2.39 -3.67
CA ARG A 104 1.06 1.18 -3.66
C ARG A 104 1.63 0.04 -2.80
N GLN A 105 2.49 0.37 -1.85
CA GLN A 105 3.09 -0.57 -0.91
C GLN A 105 3.27 0.17 0.41
N TRP A 106 3.15 -0.55 1.52
CA TRP A 106 3.59 -0.11 2.84
C TRP A 106 4.91 -0.81 3.18
N ILE A 107 5.92 -0.06 3.61
CA ILE A 107 7.23 -0.62 3.99
C ILE A 107 7.60 -0.07 5.36
N ASN A 108 7.74 -0.93 6.36
CA ASN A 108 8.14 -0.49 7.71
C ASN A 108 9.56 0.10 7.72
N PRO A 109 9.84 1.09 8.59
CA PRO A 109 11.21 1.55 8.85
C PRO A 109 12.06 0.39 9.39
N ARG A 110 13.37 0.38 9.09
CA ARG A 110 14.33 -0.33 9.93
C ARG A 110 14.62 0.53 11.16
N SER A 111 14.44 0.00 12.36
CA SER A 111 14.51 0.78 13.62
C SER A 111 15.92 1.31 13.92
N GLU A 112 16.95 0.50 13.71
CA GLU A 112 18.35 0.89 13.92
C GLU A 112 18.86 1.81 12.81
N LEU A 113 19.50 2.92 13.18
CA LEU A 113 19.99 3.94 12.25
C LEU A 113 20.89 3.37 11.14
N THR A 114 21.75 2.40 11.45
CA THR A 114 22.66 1.78 10.47
C THR A 114 21.92 0.92 9.44
N ASP A 115 20.84 0.24 9.85
CA ASP A 115 19.96 -0.51 8.95
C ASP A 115 18.98 0.41 8.20
N PHE A 116 18.52 1.50 8.82
CA PHE A 116 17.74 2.56 8.15
C PHE A 116 18.56 3.23 7.03
N GLN A 117 19.81 3.61 7.33
CA GLN A 117 20.74 4.13 6.33
C GLN A 117 21.02 3.09 5.23
N ARG A 118 21.07 1.78 5.57
CA ARG A 118 21.18 0.70 4.59
C ARG A 118 19.92 0.56 3.71
N GLN A 119 18.73 0.72 4.30
CA GLN A 119 17.43 0.74 3.61
C GLN A 119 17.39 1.84 2.53
N TYR A 120 17.85 3.04 2.91
CA TYR A 120 17.94 4.20 2.01
C TYR A 120 19.07 4.10 0.97
N LYS A 121 20.23 3.55 1.34
CA LYS A 121 21.38 3.37 0.44
C LYS A 121 21.13 2.32 -0.66
N ASN A 122 20.26 1.34 -0.42
CA ASN A 122 19.99 0.24 -1.36
C ASN A 122 18.57 0.27 -1.96
N ALA A 123 17.83 1.35 -1.77
CA ALA A 123 16.44 1.53 -2.17
C ALA A 123 16.06 1.05 -3.59
N LYS A 124 16.92 1.26 -4.60
CA LYS A 124 16.67 0.80 -5.98
C LYS A 124 16.72 -0.72 -6.10
N SER A 125 17.73 -1.32 -5.47
CA SER A 125 18.01 -2.75 -5.46
C SER A 125 17.18 -3.53 -4.44
N TRP A 126 16.52 -2.84 -3.51
CA TRP A 126 15.65 -3.45 -2.52
C TRP A 126 14.18 -3.24 -2.86
N TYR A 127 13.73 -2.03 -3.20
CA TYR A 127 12.30 -1.70 -3.33
C TYR A 127 11.88 -1.24 -4.73
N ALA A 128 12.70 -1.46 -5.75
CA ALA A 128 12.48 -0.92 -7.10
C ALA A 128 12.42 0.63 -7.19
N ALA A 129 12.97 1.33 -6.20
CA ALA A 129 12.98 2.79 -6.16
C ALA A 129 13.67 3.43 -7.37
N LEU A 130 13.31 4.69 -7.67
CA LEU A 130 13.98 5.48 -8.70
C LEU A 130 15.42 5.90 -8.30
N TYR A 131 15.69 6.08 -7.01
CA TYR A 131 16.94 6.62 -6.47
C TYR A 131 17.43 5.79 -5.28
N ASN A 132 18.75 5.61 -5.16
CA ASN A 132 19.38 5.31 -3.88
C ASN A 132 19.65 6.64 -3.17
N CYS A 133 19.85 6.61 -1.86
CA CYS A 133 20.15 7.80 -1.06
C CYS A 133 21.50 7.63 -0.35
N ASN A 134 22.47 8.49 -0.67
CA ASN A 134 23.76 8.55 0.03
C ASN A 134 23.58 9.27 1.37
N VAL A 135 24.14 8.73 2.45
CA VAL A 135 24.23 9.44 3.74
C VAL A 135 25.18 10.64 3.58
N ILE A 136 24.77 11.80 4.10
CA ILE A 136 25.56 13.03 4.13
C ILE A 136 25.48 13.66 5.54
N PRO A 137 26.32 14.65 5.89
CA PRO A 137 26.24 15.30 7.20
C PRO A 137 24.85 15.89 7.48
N ARG A 138 24.39 15.80 8.73
CA ARG A 138 23.04 16.22 9.13
C ARG A 138 22.83 17.73 8.91
N PHE A 139 21.62 18.10 8.49
CA PHE A 139 21.18 19.49 8.27
C PHE A 139 21.88 20.32 7.16
N VAL A 140 22.77 19.74 6.34
CA VAL A 140 23.39 20.46 5.20
C VAL A 140 22.36 20.93 4.15
N TYR A 141 22.76 21.88 3.31
CA TYR A 141 21.90 22.52 2.30
C TYR A 141 21.51 21.59 1.13
N ASN A 142 22.44 20.76 0.63
CA ASN A 142 22.15 19.80 -0.45
C ASN A 142 21.32 18.58 0.02
N ALA A 143 21.00 18.47 1.31
CA ALA A 143 20.14 17.43 1.85
C ALA A 143 18.72 17.56 1.28
N ASN A 144 18.38 16.64 0.38
CA ASN A 144 17.08 16.57 -0.27
C ASN A 144 16.17 15.46 0.31
N VAL A 145 16.69 14.74 1.32
CA VAL A 145 16.02 13.72 2.14
C VAL A 145 16.54 13.83 3.58
N ASP A 146 15.67 13.66 4.57
CA ASP A 146 16.02 13.49 5.99
C ASP A 146 15.39 12.20 6.51
N GLY A 147 16.12 11.42 7.31
CA GLY A 147 15.62 10.30 8.11
C GLY A 147 15.39 10.71 9.55
N TRP A 148 14.30 10.23 10.14
CA TRP A 148 13.73 10.69 11.40
C TRP A 148 13.55 9.54 12.40
N GLY A 149 13.69 9.85 13.69
CA GLY A 149 13.50 8.88 14.76
C GLY A 149 13.38 9.50 16.14
N LYS A 150 12.97 8.69 17.11
CA LYS A 150 12.90 9.04 18.54
C LYS A 150 14.20 8.69 19.28
N SER A 151 14.99 7.78 18.73
CA SER A 151 16.37 7.48 19.14
C SER A 151 17.13 6.90 17.94
N LEU A 152 18.46 6.71 18.08
CA LEU A 152 19.28 6.04 17.06
C LEU A 152 18.88 4.56 16.82
N SER A 153 18.13 3.97 17.76
CA SER A 153 17.55 2.62 17.71
C SER A 153 16.04 2.60 17.44
N ASN A 154 15.44 3.78 17.20
CA ASN A 154 14.02 3.96 16.95
C ASN A 154 13.83 5.03 15.85
N MET A 155 14.35 4.72 14.68
CA MET A 155 14.03 5.43 13.44
C MET A 155 12.59 5.12 13.04
N THR A 156 11.76 6.17 12.93
CA THR A 156 10.31 6.07 12.75
C THR A 156 9.90 6.34 11.31
N HIS A 157 10.46 7.39 10.71
CA HIS A 157 10.10 7.80 9.36
C HIS A 157 11.22 8.60 8.66
N GLY A 158 10.86 9.31 7.60
CA GLY A 158 11.74 10.12 6.77
C GLY A 158 10.92 10.93 5.79
N ARG A 159 11.56 11.85 5.09
CA ARG A 159 10.86 12.92 4.36
C ARG A 159 11.72 13.55 3.27
N VAL A 160 11.07 14.34 2.42
CA VAL A 160 11.67 14.87 1.18
C VAL A 160 11.61 16.39 1.13
N VAL A 161 12.54 17.04 0.42
CA VAL A 161 12.35 18.44 -0.01
C VAL A 161 11.26 18.48 -1.10
N TYR A 162 10.26 19.32 -0.89
CA TYR A 162 9.17 19.58 -1.83
C TYR A 162 9.54 20.67 -2.84
N SER A 163 9.99 21.82 -2.34
CA SER A 163 10.49 22.94 -3.12
C SER A 163 11.26 23.92 -2.22
N GLY A 164 12.44 24.37 -2.65
CA GLY A 164 13.27 25.32 -1.89
C GLY A 164 13.56 24.84 -0.46
N ILE A 165 13.12 25.60 0.54
CA ILE A 165 13.24 25.26 1.97
C ILE A 165 12.07 24.44 2.53
N THR A 166 11.02 24.20 1.73
CA THR A 166 9.81 23.48 2.15
C THR A 166 9.99 21.97 2.01
N TRP A 167 9.61 21.25 3.06
CA TRP A 167 9.68 19.79 3.14
C TRP A 167 8.28 19.18 3.04
N GLU A 168 8.20 17.88 2.77
CA GLU A 168 6.96 17.13 2.67
C GLU A 168 7.10 15.73 3.28
N SER A 169 6.06 15.32 4.02
CA SER A 169 5.97 14.02 4.71
C SER A 169 4.59 13.39 4.50
N LYS A 170 4.53 12.08 4.20
CA LYS A 170 3.32 11.27 4.37
C LYS A 170 3.25 10.86 5.84
N LEU A 171 2.23 11.33 6.55
CA LEU A 171 2.05 11.07 7.98
C LEU A 171 1.46 9.68 8.18
N GLY A 172 2.25 8.62 7.96
CA GLY A 172 1.78 7.24 8.15
C GLY A 172 0.61 6.88 7.24
N GLN A 173 -0.54 6.53 7.84
CA GLN A 173 -1.81 6.32 7.15
C GLN A 173 -2.50 7.65 6.81
N TYR A 174 -2.31 8.69 7.63
CA TYR A 174 -2.91 10.02 7.49
C TYR A 174 -2.37 10.79 6.27
N LEU A 175 -2.70 12.09 6.20
CA LEU A 175 -2.41 13.02 5.10
C LEU A 175 -0.93 13.04 4.67
N ARG A 176 -0.67 13.41 3.41
CA ARG A 176 0.63 13.98 3.01
C ARG A 176 0.57 15.50 3.12
N ILE A 177 1.53 16.11 3.81
CA ILE A 177 1.55 17.57 4.04
C ILE A 177 2.92 18.18 3.76
N THR A 178 2.92 19.45 3.33
CA THR A 178 4.11 20.30 3.36
C THR A 178 4.37 20.84 4.77
N HIS A 179 5.62 21.13 5.12
CA HIS A 179 6.00 21.73 6.40
C HIS A 179 7.43 22.31 6.36
N SER A 180 7.82 23.07 7.41
CA SER A 180 9.20 23.54 7.58
C SER A 180 10.15 22.38 7.99
N ARG A 181 11.47 22.57 7.86
CA ARG A 181 12.46 21.52 8.20
C ARG A 181 12.45 21.07 9.68
N LYS A 182 11.75 21.75 10.59
CA LYS A 182 11.53 21.31 11.98
C LYS A 182 10.05 21.27 12.42
N GLY A 183 9.10 21.52 11.53
CA GLY A 183 7.69 21.66 11.90
C GLY A 183 7.08 20.44 12.60
N LEU A 184 7.53 19.24 12.24
CA LEU A 184 7.03 17.99 12.83
C LEU A 184 7.88 17.46 14.01
N SER A 185 8.89 18.22 14.47
CA SER A 185 9.79 17.81 15.57
C SER A 185 9.01 17.68 16.89
N GLY A 186 9.22 16.58 17.61
CA GLY A 186 8.68 16.36 18.95
C GLY A 186 8.34 14.90 19.26
N ASN A 187 8.01 14.62 20.52
CA ASN A 187 7.86 13.28 21.11
C ASN A 187 6.96 12.31 20.31
N ASN A 188 5.96 12.84 19.61
CA ASN A 188 5.02 12.04 18.81
C ASN A 188 5.67 11.46 17.54
N TYR A 189 6.56 12.21 16.88
CA TYR A 189 7.10 11.86 15.56
C TYR A 189 8.60 11.55 15.58
N GLY A 190 9.34 12.15 16.51
CA GLY A 190 10.80 12.13 16.61
C GLY A 190 11.43 13.43 16.10
N ASP A 191 12.68 13.32 15.66
CA ASP A 191 13.47 14.41 15.09
C ASP A 191 14.29 13.90 13.90
N VAL A 192 14.85 14.81 13.08
CA VAL A 192 15.92 14.45 12.11
C VAL A 192 17.04 13.75 12.87
N LEU A 193 17.45 12.54 12.48
CA LEU A 193 18.64 11.87 13.01
C LEU A 193 19.71 11.64 11.92
N THR A 194 19.34 11.65 10.65
CA THR A 194 20.27 11.53 9.51
C THR A 194 19.77 12.33 8.31
N SER A 195 20.68 12.78 7.43
CA SER A 195 20.36 13.45 6.17
C SER A 195 20.92 12.66 4.98
N PHE A 196 20.30 12.80 3.82
CA PHE A 196 20.73 12.10 2.60
C PHE A 196 20.61 12.94 1.33
N GLU A 197 21.37 12.52 0.32
CA GLU A 197 21.31 12.99 -1.06
C GLU A 197 20.85 11.86 -2.01
N LYS A 198 19.80 12.09 -2.78
CA LYS A 198 19.34 11.17 -3.84
C LYS A 198 20.40 11.05 -4.94
N THR A 199 20.79 9.83 -5.28
CA THR A 199 21.76 9.57 -6.34
C THR A 199 21.06 9.48 -7.71
N ASN A 200 21.34 10.40 -8.63
CA ASN A 200 20.81 10.38 -10.00
C ASN A 200 21.42 9.29 -10.92
N ARG A 201 22.02 8.22 -10.36
CA ARG A 201 22.56 7.12 -11.17
C ARG A 201 21.43 6.26 -11.75
N TYR A 202 21.25 6.36 -13.07
CA TYR A 202 20.43 5.43 -13.84
C TYR A 202 20.97 4.01 -13.65
N TYR A 203 20.09 3.06 -13.34
CA TYR A 203 20.46 1.68 -13.05
C TYR A 203 19.96 0.78 -14.19
N ARG A 204 20.86 0.32 -15.06
CA ARG A 204 20.50 -0.45 -16.27
C ARG A 204 19.75 -1.76 -15.99
N GLY A 205 19.78 -2.28 -14.76
CA GLY A 205 19.12 -3.54 -14.37
C GLY A 205 17.60 -3.49 -14.16
N MET A 206 16.89 -2.44 -14.58
CA MET A 206 15.45 -2.29 -14.29
C MET A 206 14.55 -3.39 -14.88
N LYS A 207 14.94 -4.07 -15.98
CA LYS A 207 14.13 -5.19 -16.54
C LYS A 207 13.90 -6.33 -15.54
N ASN A 208 14.91 -6.68 -14.73
CA ASN A 208 14.78 -7.74 -13.71
C ASN A 208 13.99 -7.24 -12.49
N VAL A 209 14.21 -5.99 -12.08
CA VAL A 209 13.55 -5.37 -10.92
C VAL A 209 12.03 -5.28 -11.10
N ALA A 210 11.56 -5.00 -12.32
CA ALA A 210 10.13 -4.98 -12.67
C ALA A 210 9.45 -6.37 -12.73
N GLN A 211 10.24 -7.46 -12.66
CA GLN A 211 9.75 -8.82 -12.44
C GLN A 211 9.70 -9.16 -10.94
N HIS A 212 10.70 -8.74 -10.15
CA HIS A 212 10.78 -9.07 -8.72
C HIS A 212 9.79 -8.26 -7.86
N SER A 213 9.43 -7.04 -8.25
CA SER A 213 8.31 -6.30 -7.65
C SER A 213 6.91 -6.92 -7.91
N ARG A 214 6.85 -8.06 -8.60
CA ARG A 214 5.63 -8.87 -8.80
C ARG A 214 5.62 -10.16 -7.96
N MET A 215 6.48 -10.28 -6.94
CA MET A 215 6.64 -11.51 -6.17
C MET A 215 5.31 -11.98 -5.56
N ASP A 216 4.75 -12.99 -6.23
CA ASP A 216 3.44 -13.59 -6.01
C ASP A 216 2.25 -12.62 -5.79
N ASN A 217 2.14 -11.63 -6.69
CA ASN A 217 0.95 -10.80 -6.86
C ASN A 217 -0.29 -11.57 -7.37
N THR A 218 -0.20 -12.89 -7.57
CA THR A 218 -1.32 -13.77 -7.92
C THR A 218 -2.39 -13.72 -6.82
N PRO A 219 -3.67 -13.47 -7.13
CA PRO A 219 -4.75 -13.61 -6.16
C PRO A 219 -4.81 -15.03 -5.57
N LEU A 220 -5.42 -15.17 -4.40
CA LEU A 220 -5.74 -16.49 -3.84
C LEU A 220 -6.79 -17.18 -4.73
N SER A 221 -6.58 -18.46 -5.05
CA SER A 221 -7.53 -19.21 -5.88
C SER A 221 -8.85 -19.46 -5.13
N ALA A 222 -9.94 -19.73 -5.86
CA ALA A 222 -11.22 -20.08 -5.23
C ALA A 222 -11.10 -21.29 -4.28
N GLN A 223 -10.23 -22.26 -4.60
CA GLN A 223 -9.93 -23.41 -3.74
C GLN A 223 -9.18 -23.00 -2.46
N GLN A 224 -8.19 -22.11 -2.56
CA GLN A 224 -7.49 -21.55 -1.39
C GLN A 224 -8.46 -20.78 -0.49
N LEU A 225 -9.34 -19.95 -1.08
CA LEU A 225 -10.37 -19.19 -0.36
C LEU A 225 -11.43 -20.10 0.28
N SER A 226 -11.77 -21.25 -0.33
CA SER A 226 -12.59 -22.27 0.34
C SER A 226 -11.86 -22.82 1.55
N LYS A 227 -10.63 -23.34 1.37
CA LYS A 227 -9.84 -23.95 2.45
C LYS A 227 -9.65 -23.02 3.66
N ILE A 228 -9.51 -21.70 3.44
CA ILE A 228 -9.53 -20.71 4.54
C ILE A 228 -10.85 -20.75 5.31
N ARG A 229 -12.01 -20.68 4.63
CA ARG A 229 -13.33 -20.74 5.27
C ARG A 229 -13.57 -22.06 5.99
N ASP A 230 -13.12 -23.16 5.39
CA ASP A 230 -13.23 -24.51 5.94
C ASP A 230 -12.43 -24.61 7.25
N LEU A 231 -11.17 -24.13 7.27
CA LEU A 231 -10.33 -24.05 8.47
C LEU A 231 -10.86 -23.07 9.53
N ILE A 232 -11.44 -21.94 9.13
CA ILE A 232 -12.14 -21.00 10.02
C ILE A 232 -13.36 -21.67 10.68
N SER A 233 -14.08 -22.53 9.95
CA SER A 233 -15.28 -23.21 10.47
C SER A 233 -14.99 -24.18 11.61
N LEU A 234 -13.75 -24.68 11.72
CA LEU A 234 -13.27 -25.55 12.80
C LEU A 234 -13.01 -24.83 14.13
N VAL A 235 -12.86 -23.50 14.11
CA VAL A 235 -12.76 -22.69 15.33
C VAL A 235 -14.15 -22.62 15.99
N ASP A 236 -14.25 -22.72 17.31
CA ASP A 236 -15.57 -22.69 17.97
C ASP A 236 -16.28 -21.33 17.80
N LYS A 237 -17.61 -21.32 17.92
CA LYS A 237 -18.42 -20.13 17.64
C LYS A 237 -18.25 -19.00 18.66
N GLN A 238 -17.91 -19.30 19.91
CA GLN A 238 -17.68 -18.26 20.92
C GLN A 238 -16.35 -17.54 20.63
N THR A 239 -15.30 -18.28 20.27
CA THR A 239 -14.01 -17.74 19.82
C THR A 239 -14.15 -16.94 18.53
N GLN A 240 -14.94 -17.42 17.55
CA GLN A 240 -15.24 -16.65 16.33
C GLN A 240 -15.87 -15.28 16.66
N ILE A 241 -16.90 -15.25 17.52
CA ILE A 241 -17.61 -14.01 17.90
C ILE A 241 -16.70 -13.06 18.68
N ALA A 242 -15.96 -13.57 19.67
CA ALA A 242 -15.04 -12.75 20.47
C ALA A 242 -13.91 -12.15 19.63
N PHE A 243 -13.37 -12.93 18.67
CA PHE A 243 -12.35 -12.45 17.74
C PHE A 243 -12.89 -11.34 16.83
N GLU A 244 -14.05 -11.53 16.20
CA GLU A 244 -14.61 -10.54 15.27
C GLU A 244 -14.91 -9.19 15.94
N ILE A 245 -15.41 -9.21 17.19
CA ILE A 245 -15.63 -7.99 17.99
C ILE A 245 -14.29 -7.30 18.28
N THR A 246 -13.31 -8.03 18.82
CA THR A 246 -12.04 -7.44 19.26
C THR A 246 -11.18 -7.00 18.08
N PHE A 247 -11.19 -7.74 16.96
CA PHE A 247 -10.54 -7.36 15.71
C PHE A 247 -11.18 -6.14 15.08
N SER A 248 -12.51 -6.03 15.10
CA SER A 248 -13.22 -4.84 14.61
C SER A 248 -12.91 -3.59 15.44
N ASN A 249 -12.67 -3.74 16.74
CA ASN A 249 -12.23 -2.64 17.60
C ASN A 249 -10.76 -2.28 17.35
N TRP A 250 -9.85 -3.27 17.29
CA TRP A 250 -8.45 -3.04 16.94
C TRP A 250 -8.30 -2.38 15.55
N LYS A 251 -9.13 -2.75 14.56
CA LYS A 251 -9.17 -2.12 13.22
C LYS A 251 -9.58 -0.66 13.28
N LYS A 252 -10.59 -0.30 14.09
CA LYS A 252 -10.97 1.11 14.32
C LYS A 252 -9.85 1.87 15.02
N GLU A 253 -9.24 1.28 16.05
CA GLU A 253 -8.14 1.88 16.81
C GLU A 253 -6.92 2.14 15.92
N TRP A 254 -6.45 1.17 15.12
CA TRP A 254 -5.26 1.39 14.29
C TRP A 254 -5.48 2.42 13.18
N LEU A 255 -6.72 2.58 12.71
CA LEU A 255 -7.13 3.58 11.70
C LEU A 255 -7.34 5.00 12.26
N SER A 256 -7.42 5.18 13.59
CA SER A 256 -7.81 6.46 14.21
C SER A 256 -6.93 6.95 15.38
N SER A 257 -6.22 6.05 16.07
CA SER A 257 -5.37 6.40 17.20
C SER A 257 -4.19 7.28 16.76
N PRO A 258 -3.88 8.39 17.47
CA PRO A 258 -2.70 9.22 17.19
C PRO A 258 -1.38 8.43 17.17
N GLN A 259 -1.31 7.29 17.86
CA GLN A 259 -0.11 6.43 17.89
C GLN A 259 0.13 5.68 16.57
N THR A 260 -0.92 5.39 15.79
CA THR A 260 -0.84 4.53 14.59
C THR A 260 -1.24 5.24 13.31
N ILE A 261 -2.12 6.24 13.37
CA ILE A 261 -2.61 6.95 12.18
C ILE A 261 -1.48 7.76 11.52
N ILE A 262 -0.57 8.35 12.31
CA ILE A 262 0.64 9.03 11.81
C ILE A 262 1.85 8.10 11.70
N SER A 263 1.82 6.92 12.34
CA SER A 263 2.98 6.03 12.33
C SER A 263 3.15 5.32 11.00
N SER A 264 4.41 5.00 10.72
CA SER A 264 4.85 4.29 9.53
C SER A 264 5.34 2.88 9.82
N ASP A 265 5.31 2.42 11.08
CA ASP A 265 5.60 1.05 11.48
C ASP A 265 4.32 0.34 11.92
N THR A 266 3.99 -0.79 11.30
CA THR A 266 2.83 -1.60 11.72
C THR A 266 2.96 -2.14 13.14
N ASN A 267 4.18 -2.22 13.70
CA ASN A 267 4.41 -2.62 15.08
C ASN A 267 3.84 -1.62 16.12
N ASP A 268 3.57 -0.36 15.76
CA ASP A 268 2.90 0.56 16.68
C ASP A 268 1.45 0.15 16.98
N ALA A 269 0.80 -0.63 16.10
CA ALA A 269 -0.52 -1.19 16.39
C ALA A 269 -0.51 -2.23 17.51
N LYS A 270 0.67 -2.75 17.91
CA LYS A 270 0.84 -3.64 19.07
C LYS A 270 0.66 -2.94 20.42
N LYS A 271 0.62 -1.61 20.43
CA LYS A 271 0.53 -0.75 21.64
C LYS A 271 -0.91 -0.39 22.00
N LEU A 272 -1.88 -0.88 21.23
CA LEU A 272 -3.30 -0.61 21.40
C LEU A 272 -3.94 -1.68 22.29
N ASP A 273 -4.88 -1.31 23.16
CA ASP A 273 -5.45 -2.23 24.16
C ASP A 273 -6.20 -3.41 23.50
N SER A 274 -6.89 -3.21 22.38
CA SER A 274 -7.54 -4.31 21.66
C SER A 274 -6.54 -5.31 21.05
N TYR A 275 -5.27 -4.93 20.82
CA TYR A 275 -4.24 -5.89 20.42
C TYR A 275 -3.88 -6.87 21.55
N ILE A 276 -3.78 -6.36 22.78
CA ILE A 276 -3.46 -7.18 23.97
C ILE A 276 -4.54 -8.25 24.17
N ASN A 277 -5.80 -7.86 24.01
CA ASN A 277 -6.96 -8.76 24.07
C ASN A 277 -6.96 -9.80 22.94
N LEU A 278 -6.62 -9.42 21.70
CA LEU A 278 -6.48 -10.39 20.60
C LEU A 278 -5.33 -11.38 20.83
N LYS A 279 -4.18 -10.89 21.31
CA LYS A 279 -3.01 -11.72 21.56
C LYS A 279 -3.24 -12.74 22.68
N SER A 280 -4.04 -12.40 23.70
CA SER A 280 -4.39 -13.33 24.79
C SER A 280 -5.29 -14.49 24.35
N MET A 281 -6.01 -14.37 23.22
CA MET A 281 -6.76 -15.49 22.62
C MET A 281 -5.85 -16.63 22.09
N GLY A 282 -4.55 -16.36 21.93
CA GLY A 282 -3.55 -17.37 21.61
C GLY A 282 -3.70 -18.00 20.21
N LYS A 283 -2.98 -19.11 19.99
CA LYS A 283 -2.85 -19.72 18.65
C LYS A 283 -4.16 -20.24 18.04
N ALA A 284 -5.24 -20.37 18.82
CA ALA A 284 -6.54 -20.83 18.35
C ALA A 284 -7.17 -19.89 17.30
N ILE A 285 -6.87 -18.58 17.35
CA ILE A 285 -7.42 -17.60 16.40
C ILE A 285 -6.58 -17.46 15.11
N ILE A 286 -5.48 -18.20 14.93
CA ILE A 286 -4.64 -18.08 13.72
C ILE A 286 -5.44 -18.26 12.40
N PRO A 287 -6.36 -19.23 12.25
CA PRO A 287 -7.20 -19.32 11.05
C PRO A 287 -8.03 -18.05 10.80
N LEU A 288 -8.50 -17.38 11.87
CA LEU A 288 -9.28 -16.16 11.79
C LEU A 288 -8.40 -14.96 11.37
N VAL A 289 -7.20 -14.84 11.94
CA VAL A 289 -6.20 -13.81 11.56
C VAL A 289 -5.79 -13.98 10.09
N VAL A 290 -5.52 -15.22 9.65
CA VAL A 290 -5.25 -15.54 8.24
C VAL A 290 -6.45 -15.18 7.35
N GLY A 291 -7.68 -15.44 7.81
CA GLY A 291 -8.91 -15.00 7.14
C GLY A 291 -8.98 -13.49 6.93
N LYS A 292 -8.56 -12.70 7.93
CA LYS A 292 -8.47 -11.23 7.81
C LYS A 292 -7.37 -10.78 6.85
N LEU A 293 -6.22 -11.45 6.84
CA LEU A 293 -5.09 -11.16 5.92
C LEU A 293 -5.38 -11.42 4.44
N VAL A 294 -6.58 -11.92 4.09
CA VAL A 294 -7.09 -11.98 2.71
C VAL A 294 -7.47 -10.58 2.18
N GLU A 295 -7.94 -9.67 3.05
CA GLU A 295 -8.23 -8.28 2.68
C GLU A 295 -6.93 -7.47 2.63
N GLU A 296 -6.67 -6.76 1.54
CA GLU A 296 -5.39 -6.06 1.33
C GLU A 296 -5.11 -4.98 2.39
N ASP A 297 -6.13 -4.27 2.87
CA ASP A 297 -6.03 -3.25 3.93
C ASP A 297 -5.77 -3.82 5.34
N ASN A 298 -5.89 -5.14 5.54
CA ASN A 298 -5.67 -5.77 6.85
C ASN A 298 -4.19 -6.15 7.09
N PHE A 299 -3.25 -5.69 6.27
CA PHE A 299 -1.82 -6.04 6.42
C PHE A 299 -1.23 -5.71 7.81
N PHE A 300 -1.79 -4.73 8.53
CA PHE A 300 -1.46 -4.48 9.94
C PHE A 300 -1.63 -5.71 10.84
N ALA A 301 -2.56 -6.64 10.52
CA ALA A 301 -2.77 -7.88 11.26
C ALA A 301 -1.58 -8.86 11.18
N LEU A 302 -0.57 -8.62 10.33
CA LEU A 302 0.68 -9.37 10.33
C LEU A 302 1.35 -9.37 11.70
N VAL A 303 1.33 -8.24 12.43
CA VAL A 303 1.97 -8.13 13.75
C VAL A 303 1.22 -8.90 14.85
N LEU A 304 0.00 -9.35 14.58
CA LEU A 304 -0.72 -10.31 15.41
C LEU A 304 -0.37 -11.75 14.99
N TYR A 305 -0.34 -12.03 13.69
CA TYR A 305 0.09 -13.34 13.17
C TYR A 305 1.52 -13.69 13.63
N ASP A 306 2.48 -12.78 13.48
CA ASP A 306 3.90 -12.98 13.83
C ASP A 306 4.11 -13.31 15.32
N ASP A 307 3.28 -12.73 16.21
CA ASP A 307 3.34 -12.92 17.67
C ASP A 307 2.57 -14.16 18.16
N LEU A 308 1.59 -14.64 17.39
CA LEU A 308 0.85 -15.88 17.67
C LEU A 308 1.51 -17.12 17.06
N GLN A 309 2.18 -16.96 15.93
CA GLN A 309 2.76 -18.06 15.17
C GLN A 309 4.10 -18.52 15.76
N GLN A 310 4.09 -19.71 16.35
CA GLN A 310 5.26 -20.34 16.98
C GLN A 310 6.13 -21.10 15.97
N ASN A 311 5.59 -21.54 14.83
CA ASN A 311 6.36 -22.19 13.78
C ASN A 311 7.10 -21.16 12.93
N GLU A 312 8.43 -21.07 13.08
CA GLU A 312 9.28 -20.20 12.26
C GLU A 312 9.14 -20.47 10.75
N ASN A 313 8.84 -21.71 10.35
CA ASN A 313 8.64 -22.08 8.93
C ASN A 313 7.32 -21.55 8.35
N GLU A 314 6.43 -21.01 9.19
CA GLU A 314 5.17 -20.40 8.80
C GLU A 314 5.20 -18.86 8.90
N LYS A 315 6.35 -18.26 9.22
CA LYS A 315 6.55 -16.79 9.29
C LYS A 315 7.49 -16.30 8.21
N ILE A 316 7.07 -15.25 7.50
CA ILE A 316 7.94 -14.51 6.59
C ILE A 316 8.76 -13.52 7.41
N SER A 317 9.97 -13.93 7.78
CA SER A 317 10.92 -13.15 8.58
C SER A 317 12.12 -12.73 7.73
N TYR A 318 12.26 -11.41 7.51
CA TYR A 318 13.38 -10.80 6.77
C TYR A 318 14.66 -10.72 7.61
N LYS A 319 15.15 -11.89 8.05
CA LYS A 319 16.45 -12.04 8.75
C LYS A 319 17.55 -11.53 7.81
N GLN A 320 18.56 -10.85 8.34
CA GLN A 320 19.54 -10.05 7.57
C GLN A 320 20.43 -10.83 6.56
N THR A 321 20.23 -12.14 6.42
CA THR A 321 21.14 -13.08 5.73
C THR A 321 20.74 -13.35 4.29
N VAL A 322 21.48 -12.69 3.38
CA VAL A 322 21.89 -13.16 2.03
C VAL A 322 20.82 -13.31 0.94
N ASP A 323 19.63 -13.87 1.20
CA ASP A 323 18.60 -14.02 0.16
C ASP A 323 18.10 -12.66 -0.33
N LYS A 324 18.09 -12.45 -1.66
CA LYS A 324 17.86 -11.14 -2.28
C LYS A 324 16.43 -10.93 -2.76
N ASP A 325 15.65 -11.99 -2.85
CA ASP A 325 14.38 -11.96 -3.56
C ASP A 325 13.28 -11.32 -2.67
N TRP A 326 13.28 -11.60 -1.37
CA TRP A 326 12.33 -11.00 -0.43
C TRP A 326 12.52 -9.51 -0.17
N LEU A 327 13.58 -8.87 -0.69
CA LEU A 327 13.86 -7.45 -0.44
C LEU A 327 12.77 -6.50 -1.00
N PHE A 328 12.06 -6.92 -2.06
CA PHE A 328 11.07 -6.13 -2.81
C PHE A 328 9.64 -6.14 -2.23
N GLU A 329 9.45 -6.73 -1.04
CA GLU A 329 8.12 -7.03 -0.50
C GLU A 329 7.64 -5.99 0.52
N GLY A 330 6.59 -5.24 0.16
CA GLY A 330 5.80 -4.45 1.10
C GLY A 330 4.79 -5.30 1.88
N GLU A 331 4.29 -4.79 3.01
CA GLU A 331 3.50 -5.56 3.97
C GLU A 331 2.19 -6.13 3.37
N GLN A 332 1.59 -5.50 2.35
CA GLN A 332 0.43 -6.07 1.63
C GLN A 332 0.77 -7.38 0.89
N SER A 333 1.95 -7.44 0.25
CA SER A 333 2.43 -8.66 -0.42
C SER A 333 2.88 -9.70 0.60
N ARG A 334 3.55 -9.26 1.68
CA ARG A 334 3.91 -10.09 2.84
C ARG A 334 2.69 -10.77 3.45
N ALA A 335 1.58 -10.05 3.62
CA ALA A 335 0.30 -10.60 4.09
C ALA A 335 -0.19 -11.72 3.17
N ARG A 336 -0.25 -11.47 1.86
CA ARG A 336 -0.71 -12.45 0.86
C ARG A 336 0.19 -13.69 0.80
N ARG A 337 1.52 -13.54 0.88
CA ARG A 337 2.45 -14.67 0.94
C ARG A 337 2.41 -15.41 2.27
N THR A 338 2.20 -14.74 3.40
CA THR A 338 1.97 -15.38 4.71
C THR A 338 0.72 -16.26 4.69
N VAL A 339 -0.40 -15.78 4.12
CA VAL A 339 -1.62 -16.59 3.94
C VAL A 339 -1.35 -17.85 3.11
N LYS A 340 -0.59 -17.73 2.00
CA LYS A 340 -0.24 -18.87 1.14
C LYS A 340 0.70 -19.87 1.82
N LEU A 341 1.71 -19.37 2.54
CA LEU A 341 2.68 -20.19 3.28
C LEU A 341 1.97 -21.02 4.36
N TRP A 342 1.10 -20.38 5.15
CA TRP A 342 0.30 -21.06 6.17
C TRP A 342 -0.67 -22.09 5.55
N LEU A 343 -1.38 -21.73 4.47
CA LEU A 343 -2.26 -22.66 3.75
C LEU A 343 -1.55 -23.89 3.18
N ALA A 344 -0.25 -23.76 2.86
CA ALA A 344 0.58 -24.86 2.38
C ALA A 344 1.09 -25.76 3.52
N SER A 345 1.32 -25.21 4.72
CA SER A 345 1.67 -26.02 5.89
C SER A 345 0.47 -26.74 6.52
N GLN A 346 -0.74 -26.18 6.39
CA GLN A 346 -1.97 -26.85 6.80
C GLN A 346 -2.17 -28.09 5.90
N LYS A 347 -1.80 -29.28 6.40
CA LYS A 347 -2.08 -30.54 5.69
C LYS A 347 -3.60 -30.74 5.54
N GLY A 348 -3.99 -31.39 4.45
CA GLY A 348 -5.32 -32.00 4.32
C GLY A 348 -5.32 -33.38 4.96
#